data_AF-B1V9W3-F1
#
_entry.id   AF-B1V9W3-F1
#
_cell.length_a   1.000
_cell.length_b   1.000
_cell.length_c   1.000
_cell.angle_alpha   90.00
_cell.angle_beta   90.00
_cell.angle_gamma   90.00
#
_symmetry.space_group_name_H-M   'P 1'
#
loop_
_entity.id
_entity.type
_entity.pdbx_description
1 polymer ?
#
loop_
_entity_poly.entity_id
_entity_poly.type
_entity_poly.pdbx_seq_one_letter_code
_entity_poly.pdbx_strand_id
1 'polypeptide(L)'
;MIIMQPNKIDILDVATYLIQHQNRNDYAPFKIQNLAFWVYSKYLIDFNYPMFNNDFQSWPYGAVSLKLYNTLSREKTPLNPHHKIKKNYDENIFTQQEKEIMDYIIKKYGSKHAMQ
;
A
#
# COMPACT_ATOMS: atom_id res chain seq x y z
N MET A 1 -3.61 -12.45 27.32
CA MET A 1 -2.65 -11.64 26.55
C MET A 1 -3.42 -10.48 25.96
N ILE A 2 -3.24 -9.27 26.49
CA ILE A 2 -3.96 -8.08 26.00
C ILE A 2 -3.23 -7.68 24.72
N ILE A 3 -3.85 -7.95 23.57
CA ILE A 3 -3.36 -7.45 22.29
C ILE A 3 -3.66 -5.95 22.33
N MET A 4 -2.67 -5.12 22.64
CA MET A 4 -2.75 -3.68 22.39
C MET A 4 -3.14 -3.53 20.93
N GLN A 5 -4.30 -2.96 20.63
CA GLN A 5 -4.62 -2.62 19.26
C GLN A 5 -3.63 -1.53 18.85
N PRO A 6 -2.68 -1.80 17.93
CA PRO A 6 -1.83 -0.76 17.41
C PRO A 6 -2.72 0.26 16.72
N ASN A 7 -2.28 1.53 16.63
CA ASN A 7 -2.96 2.55 15.85
C ASN A 7 -3.51 1.97 14.55
N LYS A 8 -4.81 2.11 14.31
CA LYS A 8 -5.50 1.42 13.21
C LYS A 8 -4.93 1.91 11.87
N ILE A 9 -4.03 1.12 11.28
CA ILE A 9 -3.45 1.37 9.97
C ILE A 9 -4.57 1.40 8.93
N ASP A 10 -4.55 2.42 8.08
CA ASP A 10 -5.44 2.55 6.94
C ASP A 10 -4.69 2.27 5.64
N ILE A 11 -5.40 1.79 4.61
CA ILE A 11 -4.80 1.54 3.29
C ILE A 11 -4.14 2.81 2.71
N LEU A 12 -4.64 4.01 3.04
CA LEU A 12 -4.01 5.25 2.60
C LEU A 12 -2.68 5.54 3.30
N ASP A 13 -2.45 5.03 4.52
CA ASP A 13 -1.12 5.08 5.13
C ASP A 13 -0.15 4.24 4.31
N VAL A 14 -0.54 2.99 4.03
CA VAL A 14 0.27 2.03 3.28
C VAL A 14 0.57 2.56 1.89
N ALA A 15 -0.44 3.06 1.19
CA ALA A 15 -0.27 3.66 -0.13
C ALA A 15 0.62 4.92 -0.09
N THR A 16 0.52 5.76 0.94
CA THR A 16 1.44 6.91 1.10
C THR A 16 2.87 6.43 1.28
N TYR A 17 3.11 5.42 2.13
CA TYR A 17 4.43 4.82 2.30
C TYR A 17 5.01 4.30 0.99
N LEU A 18 4.23 3.52 0.24
CA LEU A 18 4.63 2.92 -1.04
C LEU A 18 4.98 3.97 -2.11
N ILE A 19 4.27 5.10 -2.14
CA ILE A 19 4.55 6.22 -3.04
C ILE A 19 5.86 6.91 -2.65
N GLN A 20 6.04 7.18 -1.35
CA GLN A 20 7.22 7.90 -0.84
C GLN A 20 8.51 7.08 -0.95
N HIS A 21 8.40 5.75 -0.84
CA HIS A 21 9.53 4.82 -0.88
C HIS A 21 9.68 4.09 -2.23
N GLN A 22 9.04 4.62 -3.28
CA GLN A 22 9.14 4.01 -4.61
C GLN A 22 10.59 3.87 -5.07
N ASN A 23 10.96 2.70 -5.60
CA ASN A 23 12.31 2.44 -6.10
C ASN A 23 12.50 2.85 -7.57
N ARG A 24 11.43 3.33 -8.21
CA ARG A 24 11.41 3.86 -9.57
C ARG A 24 10.42 5.00 -9.64
N ASN A 25 10.73 6.03 -10.43
CA ASN A 25 9.85 7.17 -10.64
C ASN A 25 8.81 6.90 -11.77
N ASP A 26 8.19 5.71 -11.75
CA ASP A 26 7.25 5.25 -12.78
C ASP A 26 5.94 4.69 -12.19
N TYR A 27 5.70 4.90 -10.90
CA TYR A 27 4.53 4.32 -10.25
C TYR A 27 3.26 5.04 -10.72
N ALA A 28 2.33 4.27 -11.27
CA ALA A 28 0.99 4.72 -11.61
C ALA A 28 -0.01 4.35 -10.50
N PRO A 29 -1.18 5.03 -10.40
CA PRO A 29 -2.24 4.68 -9.46
C PRO A 29 -2.56 3.18 -9.35
N PHE A 30 -2.66 2.51 -10.50
CA PHE A 30 -2.96 1.07 -10.55
C PHE A 30 -1.82 0.21 -9.99
N LYS A 31 -0.56 0.64 -10.10
CA LYS A 31 0.58 -0.05 -9.49
C LYS A 31 0.49 -0.01 -7.96
N ILE A 32 0.05 1.11 -7.40
CA ILE A 32 -0.16 1.24 -5.94
C ILE A 32 -1.26 0.30 -5.45
N GLN A 33 -2.33 0.10 -6.22
CA GLN A 33 -3.38 -0.90 -5.90
C GLN A 33 -2.78 -2.30 -5.73
N ASN A 34 -2.00 -2.73 -6.72
CA ASN A 34 -1.35 -4.05 -6.70
C ASN A 34 -0.34 -4.18 -5.55
N LEU A 35 0.49 -3.16 -5.33
CA LEU A 35 1.47 -3.17 -4.23
C LEU A 35 0.78 -3.23 -2.87
N ALA A 36 -0.27 -2.44 -2.64
CA ALA A 36 -1.05 -2.46 -1.40
C ALA A 36 -1.71 -3.82 -1.16
N PHE A 37 -2.26 -4.45 -2.21
CA PHE A 37 -2.82 -5.79 -2.14
C PHE A 37 -1.77 -6.85 -1.79
N TRP A 38 -0.56 -6.76 -2.34
CA TRP A 38 0.53 -7.68 -2.01
C TRP A 38 1.07 -7.47 -0.60
N VAL A 39 1.13 -6.22 -0.10
CA VAL A 39 1.44 -5.94 1.31
C VAL A 39 0.42 -6.61 2.22
N TYR A 40 -0.88 -6.39 1.97
CA TYR A 40 -1.96 -7.02 2.73
C TYR A 40 -1.83 -8.55 2.74
N SER A 41 -1.65 -9.14 1.55
CA SER A 41 -1.59 -10.60 1.38
C SER A 41 -0.38 -11.20 2.08
N LYS A 42 0.80 -10.59 1.92
CA LYS A 42 2.05 -11.06 2.54
C LYS A 42 1.95 -11.01 4.06
N TYR A 43 1.45 -9.90 4.62
CA TYR A 43 1.25 -9.77 6.05
C TYR A 43 0.24 -10.81 6.56
N LEU A 44 -0.90 -10.97 5.89
CA LEU A 44 -1.91 -11.94 6.30
C LEU A 44 -1.35 -13.38 6.30
N ILE A 45 -0.55 -13.74 5.30
CA ILE A 45 0.10 -15.06 5.23
C ILE A 45 1.09 -15.27 6.37
N ASP A 46 1.90 -14.26 6.69
CA ASP A 46 2.98 -14.38 7.67
C ASP A 46 2.47 -14.39 9.11
N PHE A 47 1.42 -13.61 9.41
CA PHE A 47 0.95 -13.37 10.78
C PHE A 47 -0.42 -13.98 11.08
N ASN A 48 -1.14 -14.46 10.07
CA ASN A 48 -2.49 -15.01 10.20
C ASN A 48 -3.53 -14.01 10.75
N TYR A 49 -3.26 -12.70 10.62
CA TYR A 49 -4.22 -11.62 10.86
C TYR A 49 -3.92 -10.45 9.90
N PRO A 50 -4.92 -9.60 9.59
CA PRO A 50 -4.74 -8.53 8.61
C PRO A 50 -3.98 -7.32 9.19
N MET A 51 -3.10 -6.72 8.38
CA MET A 51 -2.40 -5.47 8.73
C MET A 51 -3.34 -4.25 8.78
N PHE A 52 -4.33 -4.23 7.90
CA PHE A 52 -5.33 -3.19 7.79
C PHE A 52 -6.64 -3.78 7.26
N ASN A 53 -7.72 -3.00 7.27
CA ASN A 53 -9.03 -3.49 6.83
C ASN A 53 -9.02 -3.92 5.35
N ASN A 54 -9.54 -5.10 5.06
CA ASN A 54 -9.68 -5.59 3.69
C ASN A 54 -10.91 -4.98 3.03
N ASP A 55 -10.69 -4.07 2.07
CA ASP A 55 -11.72 -3.49 1.22
C ASP A 55 -11.48 -3.75 -0.27
N PHE A 56 -10.61 -4.73 -0.59
CA PHE A 56 -10.30 -5.09 -1.96
C PHE A 56 -11.46 -5.84 -2.62
N GLN A 57 -11.80 -5.42 -3.82
CA GLN A 57 -12.76 -6.06 -4.71
C GLN A 57 -12.03 -6.74 -5.86
N SER A 58 -12.60 -7.84 -6.35
CA SER A 58 -12.11 -8.49 -7.57
C SER A 58 -12.67 -7.75 -8.80
N TRP A 59 -11.82 -7.00 -9.48
CA TRP A 59 -12.14 -6.33 -10.74
C TRP A 59 -11.48 -7.09 -11.90
N PRO A 60 -11.90 -6.89 -13.16
CA PRO A 60 -11.34 -7.59 -14.32
C PRO A 60 -9.82 -7.50 -14.44
N TYR A 61 -9.24 -6.41 -13.95
CA TYR A 61 -7.80 -6.14 -14.03
C TYR A 61 -7.03 -6.51 -12.75
N GLY A 62 -7.69 -6.96 -11.69
CA GLY A 62 -7.05 -7.33 -10.44
C GLY A 62 -7.78 -6.86 -9.19
N ALA A 63 -7.12 -6.98 -8.04
CA ALA A 63 -7.66 -6.53 -6.76
C ALA A 63 -7.63 -4.99 -6.68
N VAL A 64 -8.78 -4.38 -6.40
CA VAL A 64 -8.93 -2.92 -6.30
C VAL A 64 -9.61 -2.55 -5.01
N SER A 65 -8.97 -1.67 -4.22
CA SER A 65 -9.66 -0.94 -3.15
C SER A 65 -10.32 0.29 -3.76
N LEU A 66 -11.65 0.40 -3.62
CA LEU A 66 -12.41 1.53 -4.12
C LEU A 66 -12.00 2.84 -3.43
N LYS A 67 -11.69 2.77 -2.13
CA LYS A 67 -11.18 3.91 -1.37
C LYS A 67 -9.89 4.43 -1.98
N LEU A 68 -8.91 3.54 -2.18
CA LEU A 68 -7.63 3.90 -2.77
C LEU A 68 -7.78 4.37 -4.23
N TYR A 69 -8.71 3.76 -4.99
CA TYR A 69 -8.99 4.14 -6.38
C TYR A 69 -9.51 5.56 -6.46
N ASN A 70 -10.52 5.89 -5.65
CA ASN A 70 -11.09 7.22 -5.60
C ASN A 70 -10.05 8.27 -5.19
N THR A 71 -9.19 7.94 -4.22
CA THR A 71 -8.09 8.83 -3.79
C THR A 71 -7.08 9.07 -4.91
N LEU A 72 -6.66 8.03 -5.65
CA LEU A 72 -5.61 8.16 -6.66
C LEU A 72 -6.12 8.53 -8.06
N SER A 73 -7.43 8.43 -8.32
CA SER A 73 -8.04 8.66 -9.65
C SER A 73 -7.75 10.04 -10.25
N ARG A 74 -7.43 11.02 -9.40
CA ARG A 74 -7.15 12.41 -9.79
C ARG A 74 -5.65 12.73 -9.83
N GLU A 75 -4.80 11.80 -9.41
CA GLU A 75 -3.36 12.01 -9.36
C GLU A 75 -2.73 11.92 -10.75
N LYS A 76 -1.68 12.72 -10.96
CA LYS A 76 -0.87 12.62 -12.18
C LYS A 76 -0.04 11.34 -12.14
N THR A 77 0.22 10.79 -13.32
CA THR A 77 1.13 9.65 -13.50
C THR A 77 2.41 10.13 -14.20
N PRO A 78 3.62 9.77 -13.71
CA PRO A 78 3.88 8.99 -12.49
C PRO A 78 3.56 9.77 -11.21
N LEU A 79 3.30 9.02 -10.13
CA LEU A 79 3.01 9.56 -8.80
C LEU A 79 4.26 10.24 -8.22
N ASN A 80 4.06 11.42 -7.64
CA ASN A 80 5.14 12.20 -7.04
C ASN A 80 5.52 11.61 -5.66
N PRO A 81 6.78 11.21 -5.42
CA PRO A 81 7.21 10.63 -4.15
C PRO A 81 7.14 11.61 -2.97
N HIS A 82 7.06 12.92 -3.23
CA HIS A 82 6.91 13.92 -2.18
C HIS A 82 5.43 14.22 -1.86
N HIS A 83 4.49 13.62 -2.58
CA HIS A 83 3.07 13.84 -2.36
C HIS A 83 2.51 12.89 -1.29
N LYS A 84 1.80 13.46 -0.31
CA LYS A 84 1.05 12.71 0.70
C LYS A 84 -0.42 12.66 0.30
N ILE A 85 -0.88 11.49 -0.14
CA ILE A 85 -2.31 11.28 -0.44
C ILE A 85 -3.17 11.22 0.83
N LYS A 86 -2.57 10.96 2.00
CA LYS A 86 -3.20 11.08 3.31
C LYS A 86 -2.65 12.30 4.05
N LYS A 87 -3.53 13.27 4.34
CA LYS A 87 -3.16 14.57 4.93
C LYS A 87 -2.39 14.45 6.25
N ASN A 88 -2.84 13.58 7.14
CA ASN A 88 -2.26 13.37 8.48
C ASN A 88 -1.33 12.15 8.52
N TYR A 89 -0.63 11.86 7.41
CA TYR A 89 0.30 10.75 7.35
C TYR A 89 1.52 11.00 8.23
N ASP A 90 1.72 10.09 9.17
CA ASP A 90 2.91 9.94 10.01
C ASP A 90 3.45 8.51 9.81
N GLU A 91 4.69 8.41 9.38
CA GLU A 91 5.35 7.13 9.12
C GLU A 91 5.56 6.32 10.41
N ASN A 92 5.56 6.96 11.59
CA ASN A 92 5.64 6.28 12.88
C ASN A 92 4.39 5.45 13.23
N ILE A 93 3.35 5.49 12.40
CA ILE A 93 2.20 4.59 12.52
C ILE A 93 2.60 3.11 12.30
N PHE A 94 3.66 2.87 11.53
CA PHE A 94 4.15 1.53 11.23
C PHE A 94 5.23 1.08 12.20
N THR A 95 5.10 -0.16 12.65
CA THR A 95 6.19 -0.91 13.28
C THR A 95 7.31 -1.17 12.27
N GLN A 96 8.50 -1.51 12.78
CA GLN A 96 9.64 -1.87 11.94
C GLN A 96 9.34 -3.09 11.05
N GLN A 97 8.62 -4.08 11.58
CA GLN A 97 8.26 -5.29 10.84
C GLN A 97 7.30 -5.00 9.68
N GLU A 98 6.35 -4.07 9.87
CA GLU A 98 5.45 -3.63 8.81
C GLU A 98 6.18 -2.89 7.69
N LYS A 99 7.15 -2.04 8.05
CA LYS A 99 8.03 -1.38 7.07
C LYS A 99 8.84 -2.39 6.27
N GLU A 100 9.43 -3.39 6.94
CA GLU A 100 10.20 -4.45 6.27
C GLU A 100 9.37 -5.23 5.24
N ILE A 101 8.09 -5.47 5.52
CA ILE A 101 7.17 -6.10 4.57
C ILE A 101 6.90 -5.19 3.38
N MET A 102 6.62 -3.90 3.62
CA MET A 102 6.41 -2.93 2.55
C MET A 102 7.67 -2.79 1.67
N ASP A 103 8.85 -2.68 2.27
CA ASP A 103 10.14 -2.62 1.59
C ASP A 103 10.42 -3.88 0.77
N TYR A 104 10.12 -5.07 1.33
CA TYR A 104 10.21 -6.33 0.59
C TYR A 104 9.31 -6.32 -0.65
N ILE A 105 8.06 -5.85 -0.53
CA ILE A 105 7.13 -5.76 -1.66
C ILE A 105 7.61 -4.75 -2.70
N ILE A 106 8.10 -3.58 -2.29
CA ILE A 106 8.70 -2.57 -3.18
C ILE A 106 9.89 -3.18 -3.93
N LYS A 107 10.82 -3.82 -3.22
CA LYS A 107 12.00 -4.44 -3.83
C LYS A 107 11.62 -5.54 -4.83
N LYS A 108 10.64 -6.38 -4.48
CA LYS A 108 10.27 -7.56 -5.28
C LYS A 108 9.38 -7.23 -6.48
N TYR A 109 8.48 -6.27 -6.34
CA TYR A 109 7.45 -6.00 -7.36
C TYR A 109 7.43 -4.56 -7.87
N GLY A 110 8.07 -3.62 -7.17
CA GLY A 110 8.13 -2.21 -7.55
C GLY A 110 8.83 -1.94 -8.89
N SER A 111 9.75 -2.81 -9.31
CA SER A 111 10.39 -2.68 -10.62
C SER A 111 9.60 -3.31 -11.77
N LYS A 112 8.60 -4.15 -11.47
CA LYS A 112 7.80 -4.86 -12.47
C LYS A 112 6.78 -3.91 -13.08
N HIS A 113 6.59 -4.02 -14.40
CA HIS A 113 5.43 -3.40 -15.05
C HIS A 113 4.16 -4.06 -14.51
N ALA A 114 3.11 -3.26 -14.30
CA ALA A 114 1.79 -3.80 -14.03
C ALA A 114 1.45 -4.74 -15.20
N MET A 115 1.26 -6.04 -14.92
CA MET A 115 0.90 -7.00 -15.95
C MET A 115 -0.45 -6.57 -16.52
N GLN A 116 -0.47 -6.34 -17.84
CA GLN A 116 -1.68 -6.17 -18.63
C GLN A 116 -2.37 -7.52 -18.81
#